data_AF-A0A7W6G8Z2-F1
#
_entry.id   AF-A0A7W6G8Z2-F1
#
_cell.length_a   1.000
_cell.length_b   1.000
_cell.length_c   1.000
_cell.angle_alpha   90.00
_cell.angle_beta   90.00
_cell.angle_gamma   90.00
#
_symmetry.space_group_name_H-M   'P 1'
#
loop_
_entity.id
_entity.type
_entity.pdbx_description
1 polymer ?
#
loop_
_entity_poly.entity_id
_entity_poly.type
_entity_poly.pdbx_seq_one_letter_code
_entity_poly.pdbx_strand_id
1 'polypeptide(L)' 'MNNRSANRHLIAALDRLTMVQRIAYLLNATDGFSLEAIAFRHGGSIREVETAPAGALGKITEGLGEP' A
#
# COMPACT_ATOMS: atom_id res chain seq x y z
N MET A 1 13.88 6.52 -17.44
CA MET A 1 14.16 6.17 -16.04
C MET A 1 14.72 4.74 -15.99
N ASN A 2 15.91 4.51 -15.44
CA ASN A 2 16.47 3.15 -15.28
C ASN A 2 15.57 2.33 -14.31
N ASN A 3 15.27 1.05 -14.61
CA ASN A 3 14.47 0.16 -13.74
C ASN A 3 14.95 0.12 -12.28
N ARG A 4 16.26 0.22 -12.01
CA ARG A 4 16.82 0.34 -10.65
C ARG A 4 16.45 1.65 -9.95
N SER A 5 16.25 2.73 -10.71
CA SER A 5 15.78 4.00 -10.17
C SER A 5 14.31 3.93 -9.79
N ALA A 6 13.48 3.36 -10.66
CA ALA A 6 12.04 3.16 -10.39
C ALA A 6 11.81 2.27 -9.16
N ASN A 7 12.53 1.14 -9.06
CA ASN A 7 12.42 0.24 -7.91
C ASN A 7 12.83 0.90 -6.59
N ARG A 8 13.88 1.74 -6.58
CA ARG A 8 14.29 2.46 -5.37
C ARG A 8 13.24 3.48 -4.92
N HIS A 9 12.62 4.20 -5.86
CA HIS A 9 11.53 5.13 -5.53
C HIS A 9 10.31 4.40 -4.99
N LEU A 10 9.92 3.28 -5.62
CA LEU A 10 8.82 2.46 -5.14
C LEU A 10 9.08 1.92 -3.72
N ILE A 11 10.28 1.39 -3.45
CA ILE A 11 10.66 0.91 -2.12
C ILE A 11 10.58 2.04 -1.10
N ALA A 12 11.14 3.22 -1.41
CA ALA A 12 11.09 4.38 -0.53
C ALA A 12 9.65 4.86 -0.26
N ALA A 13 8.75 4.77 -1.24
CA ALA A 13 7.34 5.09 -1.06
C ALA A 13 6.63 4.07 -0.17
N LEU A 14 6.91 2.77 -0.36
CA LEU A 14 6.35 1.69 0.47
C LEU A 14 6.81 1.77 1.93
N ASP A 15 8.04 2.24 2.19
CA ASP A 15 8.56 2.40 3.55
C ASP A 15 7.93 3.57 4.33
N ARG A 16 7.24 4.50 3.64
CA ARG A 16 6.48 5.61 4.26
C ARG A 16 5.04 5.24 4.61
N LEU A 17 4.60 4.04 4.24
CA LEU A 17 3.28 3.54 4.57
C LEU A 17 3.22 3.08 6.03
N THR A 18 2.06 3.24 6.66
CA THR A 18 1.81 2.52 7.91
C THR A 18 1.75 1.02 7.63
N MET A 19 1.93 0.19 8.66
CA MET A 19 1.81 -1.27 8.53
C MET A 19 0.47 -1.67 7.91
N VAL A 20 -0.64 -1.04 8.35
CA VAL A 20 -1.99 -1.28 7.83
C VAL A 20 -2.08 -0.93 6.34
N GLN A 21 -1.57 0.23 5.94
CA GLN A 21 -1.53 0.67 4.54
C GLN A 21 -0.70 -0.27 3.67
N ARG A 22 0.45 -0.73 4.16
CA ARG A 22 1.33 -1.64 3.44
C ARG A 22 0.68 -3.01 3.22
N ILE A 23 0.10 -3.59 4.28
CA ILE A 23 -0.59 -4.89 4.21
C ILE A 23 -1.81 -4.79 3.29
N ALA A 24 -2.65 -3.77 3.47
CA ALA A 24 -3.86 -3.60 2.68
C ALA A 24 -3.54 -3.40 1.20
N TYR A 25 -2.54 -2.57 0.87
CA TYR A 25 -2.11 -2.38 -0.52
C TYR A 25 -1.59 -3.68 -1.14
N LEU A 26 -0.67 -4.38 -0.48
CA LEU A 26 -0.07 -5.59 -1.05
C LEU A 26 -1.12 -6.69 -1.22
N LEU A 27 -1.87 -7.04 -0.17
CA LEU A 27 -2.85 -8.14 -0.25
C LEU A 27 -4.04 -7.82 -1.17
N ASN A 28 -4.46 -6.56 -1.27
CA ASN A 28 -5.52 -6.18 -2.19
C ASN A 28 -5.03 -6.11 -3.64
N ALA A 29 -3.86 -5.52 -3.89
CA ALA A 29 -3.37 -5.28 -5.25
C ALA A 29 -2.70 -6.50 -5.89
N THR A 30 -2.04 -7.38 -5.12
CA THR A 30 -1.38 -8.56 -5.68
C THR A 30 -2.25 -9.80 -5.62
N ASP A 31 -2.95 -9.97 -4.50
CA ASP A 31 -3.61 -11.25 -4.20
C ASP A 31 -5.14 -11.16 -4.33
N GLY A 32 -5.69 -9.97 -4.59
CA GLY A 32 -7.13 -9.75 -4.77
C GLY A 32 -7.96 -9.99 -3.50
N PHE A 33 -7.36 -9.87 -2.33
CA PHE A 33 -8.05 -10.16 -1.06
C PHE A 33 -9.14 -9.12 -0.78
N SER A 34 -10.26 -9.60 -0.22
CA SER A 34 -11.32 -8.73 0.31
C SER A 34 -10.84 -8.01 1.58
N LEU A 35 -11.51 -6.90 1.92
CA LEU A 35 -11.18 -6.12 3.12
C LEU A 35 -11.38 -6.93 4.40
N GLU A 36 -12.36 -7.82 4.44
CA GLU A 36 -12.61 -8.73 5.57
C GLU A 36 -11.44 -9.69 5.78
N ALA A 37 -10.92 -10.28 4.69
CA ALA A 37 -9.79 -11.19 4.78
C ALA A 37 -8.50 -10.47 5.21
N ILE A 38 -8.32 -9.22 4.78
CA ILE A 38 -7.20 -8.36 5.19
C ILE A 38 -7.32 -8.00 6.67
N ALA A 39 -8.49 -7.57 7.14
CA ALA A 39 -8.75 -7.25 8.54
C ALA A 39 -8.47 -8.46 9.45
N PHE A 40 -8.98 -9.63 9.06
CA PHE A 40 -8.76 -10.89 9.78
C PHE A 40 -7.25 -11.23 9.88
N ARG A 41 -6.52 -11.15 8.76
CA ARG A 41 -5.07 -11.46 8.75
C ARG A 41 -4.22 -10.46 9.51
N HIS A 42 -4.62 -9.18 9.48
CA HIS A 42 -3.94 -8.12 10.22
C HIS A 42 -4.24 -8.16 11.73
N GLY A 43 -5.34 -8.81 12.14
CA GLY A 43 -5.81 -8.81 13.52
C GLY A 43 -6.53 -7.51 13.91
N GLY A 44 -7.18 -6.84 12.95
CA GLY A 44 -7.90 -5.59 13.14
C GLY A 44 -9.35 -5.66 12.65
N SER A 45 -10.00 -4.50 12.62
CA SER A 45 -11.37 -4.32 12.13
C SER A 45 -11.41 -3.92 10.65
N ILE A 46 -12.54 -4.18 9.99
CA ILE A 46 -12.78 -3.74 8.61
C ILE A 46 -12.63 -2.21 8.50
N ARG A 47 -13.12 -1.47 9.50
CA ARG A 47 -13.06 0.00 9.54
C ARG A 47 -11.62 0.54 9.53
N GLU A 48 -10.68 -0.17 10.16
CA GLU A 48 -9.27 0.22 10.17
C GLU A 48 -8.61 0.01 8.81
N VAL A 49 -9.03 -0.99 8.04
CA VAL A 49 -8.45 -1.32 6.73
C VAL A 49 -9.19 -0.67 5.56
N GLU A 50 -10.42 -0.19 5.75
CA GLU A 50 -11.28 0.33 4.69
C GLU A 50 -10.65 1.47 3.87
N THR A 51 -9.98 2.40 4.54
CA THR A 51 -9.34 3.56 3.90
C THR A 51 -7.86 3.32 3.58
N ALA A 52 -7.30 2.19 4.03
CA ALA A 52 -5.88 1.91 3.94
C ALA A 52 -5.37 1.72 2.49
N PRO A 53 -6.08 1.04 1.57
CA PRO A 53 -5.68 0.93 0.17
C PRO A 53 -5.60 2.29 -0.53
N ALA A 54 -6.62 3.14 -0.36
CA ALA A 54 -6.67 4.46 -0.98
C ALA A 54 -5.55 5.37 -0.43
N GLY A 55 -5.32 5.35 0.89
CA GLY A 55 -4.24 6.10 1.51
C GLY A 55 -2.84 5.62 1.09
N ALA A 56 -2.68 4.30 0.87
CA ALA A 56 -1.43 3.75 0.34
C ALA A 56 -1.18 4.20 -1.10
N LEU A 57 -2.19 4.11 -1.97
CA LEU A 57 -2.10 4.58 -3.36
C LEU A 57 -1.74 6.06 -3.44
N GLY A 58 -2.43 6.92 -2.67
CA GLY A 58 -2.14 8.36 -2.64
C GLY A 58 -0.66 8.65 -2.35
N LYS A 59 -0.12 8.09 -1.26
CA LYS A 59 1.29 8.26 -0.87
C LYS A 59 2.28 7.69 -1.90
N ILE A 60 1.95 6.56 -2.53
CA ILE A 60 2.78 5.98 -3.58
C ILE A 60 2.79 6.92 -4.80
N THR A 61 1.64 7.44 -5.20
CA THR A 61 1.53 8.33 -6.38
C THR A 61 2.12 9.72 -6.15
N GLU A 62 2.04 10.27 -4.93
CA GLU A 62 2.73 11.52 -4.56
C GLU A 62 4.24 11.41 -4.79
N GLY A 63 4.84 10.25 -4.46
CA GLY A 63 6.27 10.00 -4.69
C GLY A 63 6.65 9.70 -6.15
N LEU A 64 5.68 9.54 -7.05
CA LEU A 64 5.87 9.26 -8.47
C LEU A 64 5.58 10.48 -9.36
N GLY A 65 5.08 11.58 -8.76
CA GLY A 65 4.57 12.75 -9.47
C GLY A 65 5.57 13.89 -9.75
N GLU A 66 6.84 13.77 -9.39
CA GLU A 66 7.84 14.81 -9.72
C GLU A 66 8.64 14.46 -10.99
N PRO A 67 8.55 15.27 -12.06
CA PRO A 67 9.66 15.44 -13.01
C PRO A 67 10.87 16.13 -12.36
#